data_AF-A0A7V7EDR8-F1
#
_entry.id   AF-A0A7V7EDR8-F1
#
_cell.length_a   1.000
_cell.length_b   1.000
_cell.length_c   1.000
_cell.angle_alpha   90.00
_cell.angle_beta   90.00
_cell.angle_gamma   90.00
#
_symmetry.space_group_name_H-M   'P 1'
#
loop_
_entity.id
_entity.type
_entity.pdbx_description
1 polymer ?
#
loop_
_entity_poly.entity_id
_entity_poly.type
_entity_poly.pdbx_seq_one_letter_code
_entity_poly.pdbx_strand_id
1 'polypeptide(L)'
;FSSAAIYGNVFYKVTMAAFIGGGRDCTIENNVFVDCDPALHVDARALGWAAGCADNWIKEAGDKGTILGIAYDKPPYSERYPKLPGILEDEPKAPKGNLIARNICWGGTWDHIDDLSRPFLELKDNLVNEDPHFVDADRLDFRLEADSPAFKLGFKPIPFSKIGLCETADVSSKGTQ
;
A
#
# COMPACT_ATOMS: atom_id res chain seq x y z
N PHE A 1 -0.87 11.35 9.29
CA PHE A 1 -0.57 10.38 8.21
C PHE A 1 -1.07 9.01 8.63
N SER A 2 -1.69 8.25 7.72
CA SER A 2 -2.18 6.88 7.98
C SER A 2 -1.38 5.91 7.11
N SER A 3 -1.05 4.73 7.63
CA SER A 3 -0.50 3.63 6.83
C SER A 3 -1.62 2.77 6.24
N ALA A 4 -1.31 2.05 5.16
CA ALA A 4 -2.19 1.05 4.56
C ALA A 4 -1.39 -0.16 4.12
N ALA A 5 -1.98 -1.35 4.21
CA ALA A 5 -1.46 -2.58 3.65
C ALA A 5 -2.32 -2.99 2.44
N ILE A 6 -1.73 -2.95 1.26
CA ILE A 6 -2.31 -3.42 0.00
C ILE A 6 -1.64 -4.76 -0.28
N TYR A 7 -2.32 -5.86 0.10
CA TYR A 7 -1.77 -7.20 0.04
C TYR A 7 -2.69 -8.21 -0.66
N GLY A 8 -2.13 -9.03 -1.54
CA GLY A 8 -2.84 -10.19 -2.10
C GLY A 8 -3.96 -9.82 -3.07
N ASN A 9 -3.88 -8.66 -3.72
CA ASN A 9 -4.91 -8.17 -4.64
C ASN A 9 -4.56 -8.46 -6.10
N VAL A 10 -5.57 -8.41 -6.96
CA VAL A 10 -5.42 -8.44 -8.42
C VAL A 10 -6.07 -7.21 -9.01
N PHE A 11 -5.28 -6.40 -9.72
CA PHE A 11 -5.73 -5.20 -10.41
C PHE A 11 -5.61 -5.43 -11.92
N TYR A 12 -6.72 -5.27 -12.64
CA TYR A 12 -6.78 -5.46 -14.09
C TYR A 12 -7.29 -4.18 -14.75
N LYS A 13 -6.48 -3.60 -15.66
CA LYS A 13 -6.83 -2.37 -16.40
C LYS A 13 -7.22 -1.20 -15.51
N VAL A 14 -6.43 -0.97 -14.46
CA VAL A 14 -6.63 0.12 -13.50
C VAL A 14 -5.55 1.18 -13.67
N THR A 15 -5.95 2.45 -13.72
CA THR A 15 -5.02 3.59 -13.68
C THR A 15 -4.60 3.88 -12.25
N MET A 16 -3.29 3.98 -11.99
CA MET A 16 -2.72 4.23 -10.67
C MET A 16 -3.27 3.26 -9.60
N ALA A 17 -3.18 1.96 -9.89
CA ALA A 17 -3.86 0.91 -9.13
C ALA A 17 -3.50 0.90 -7.63
N ALA A 18 -2.21 1.00 -7.30
CA ALA A 18 -1.74 1.24 -5.95
C ALA A 18 -1.16 2.65 -5.84
N PHE A 19 -1.79 3.49 -5.01
CA PHE A 19 -1.49 4.91 -4.92
C PHE A 19 -1.00 5.29 -3.51
N ILE A 20 0.24 5.79 -3.40
CA ILE A 20 0.77 6.40 -2.16
C ILE A 20 0.94 7.91 -2.39
N GLY A 21 0.12 8.69 -1.70
CA GLY A 21 0.06 10.13 -1.89
C GLY A 21 0.82 10.96 -0.86
N GLY A 22 2.13 10.81 -0.80
CA GLY A 22 2.98 11.38 0.26
C GLY A 22 2.81 10.70 1.63
N GLY A 23 2.12 9.56 1.68
CA GLY A 23 1.94 8.77 2.90
C GLY A 23 3.22 8.04 3.32
N ARG A 24 3.24 7.54 4.57
CA ARG A 24 4.38 6.84 5.16
C ARG A 24 3.97 5.50 5.74
N ASP A 25 4.93 4.59 5.88
CA ASP A 25 4.77 3.25 6.47
C ASP A 25 3.68 2.39 5.79
N CYS A 26 3.44 2.58 4.49
CA CYS A 26 2.54 1.76 3.69
C CYS A 26 3.25 0.53 3.12
N THR A 27 2.53 -0.57 2.96
CA THR A 27 3.04 -1.79 2.34
C THR A 27 2.19 -2.14 1.12
N ILE A 28 2.81 -2.22 -0.06
CA ILE A 28 2.21 -2.75 -1.29
C ILE A 28 2.95 -4.04 -1.59
N GLU A 29 2.34 -5.18 -1.24
CA GLU A 29 3.03 -6.46 -1.29
C GLU A 29 2.18 -7.58 -1.86
N ASN A 30 2.77 -8.49 -2.64
CA ASN A 30 2.11 -9.71 -3.07
C ASN A 30 0.84 -9.45 -3.90
N ASN A 31 0.83 -8.38 -4.70
CA ASN A 31 -0.28 -8.05 -5.61
C ASN A 31 0.09 -8.40 -7.05
N VAL A 32 -0.94 -8.61 -7.87
CA VAL A 32 -0.83 -8.79 -9.32
C VAL A 32 -1.44 -7.58 -10.00
N PHE A 33 -0.68 -6.93 -10.88
CA PHE A 33 -1.11 -5.82 -11.72
C PHE A 33 -1.03 -6.27 -13.18
N VAL A 34 -2.16 -6.25 -13.87
CA VAL A 34 -2.25 -6.63 -15.29
C VAL A 34 -2.82 -5.47 -16.09
N ASP A 35 -2.11 -5.06 -17.14
CA ASP A 35 -2.48 -3.95 -18.03
C ASP A 35 -2.84 -2.64 -17.29
N CYS A 36 -2.20 -2.38 -16.15
CA CYS A 36 -2.40 -1.16 -15.37
C CYS A 36 -1.49 -0.03 -15.87
N ASP A 37 -1.94 1.22 -15.79
CA ASP A 37 -1.19 2.36 -16.31
C ASP A 37 -1.31 3.62 -15.43
N PRO A 38 -0.30 3.93 -14.60
CA PRO A 38 0.69 2.99 -14.07
C PRO A 38 0.06 2.02 -13.04
N ALA A 39 0.72 0.90 -12.78
CA ALA A 39 0.36 -0.01 -11.70
C ALA A 39 0.60 0.60 -10.31
N LEU A 40 1.73 1.28 -10.14
CA LEU A 40 2.13 1.96 -8.91
C LEU A 40 2.25 3.46 -9.14
N HIS A 41 1.67 4.27 -8.26
CA HIS A 41 1.91 5.71 -8.21
C HIS A 41 2.33 6.15 -6.82
N VAL A 42 3.45 6.88 -6.72
CA VAL A 42 3.91 7.45 -5.47
C VAL A 42 4.34 8.89 -5.68
N ASP A 43 3.67 9.84 -5.01
CA ASP A 43 4.03 11.26 -5.06
C ASP A 43 4.65 11.75 -3.74
N ALA A 44 5.35 12.88 -3.80
CA ALA A 44 5.97 13.53 -2.65
C ALA A 44 5.06 14.64 -2.10
N ARG A 45 3.76 14.36 -1.93
CA ARG A 45 2.71 15.38 -1.72
C ARG A 45 3.05 16.48 -0.71
N ALA A 46 3.46 16.07 0.49
CA ALA A 46 3.76 16.98 1.58
C ALA A 46 5.13 17.65 1.45
N LEU A 47 6.00 17.22 0.53
CA LEU A 47 7.23 17.92 0.14
C LEU A 47 7.01 18.86 -1.06
N GLY A 48 6.01 18.59 -1.89
CA GLY A 48 5.65 19.38 -3.06
C GLY A 48 4.50 20.36 -2.81
N TRP A 49 3.46 20.28 -3.64
CA TRP A 49 2.38 21.28 -3.69
C TRP A 49 1.60 21.43 -2.37
N ALA A 50 1.54 20.39 -1.53
CA ALA A 50 0.81 20.42 -0.26
C ALA A 50 1.69 20.77 0.96
N ALA A 51 2.93 21.23 0.74
CA ALA A 51 3.89 21.54 1.78
C ALA A 51 3.33 22.48 2.87
N GLY A 52 2.66 23.57 2.48
CA GLY A 52 2.09 24.54 3.43
C GLY A 52 0.96 23.96 4.30
N CYS A 53 0.19 22.99 3.79
CA CYS A 53 -0.80 22.28 4.59
C CYS A 53 -0.13 21.42 5.66
N ALA A 54 0.95 20.72 5.31
CA ALA A 54 1.69 19.91 6.25
C ALA A 54 2.38 20.75 7.33
N ASP A 55 2.93 21.92 6.96
CA ASP A 55 3.54 22.86 7.92
C ASP A 55 2.52 23.33 8.97
N ASN A 56 1.28 23.62 8.53
CA ASN A 56 0.20 23.99 9.45
C ASN A 56 -0.16 22.84 10.42
N TRP A 57 -0.24 21.60 9.95
CA TRP A 57 -0.53 20.45 10.82
C TRP A 57 0.58 20.17 11.83
N ILE A 58 1.84 20.29 11.41
CA ILE A 58 3.00 20.12 12.30
C ILE A 58 3.00 21.21 13.38
N LYS A 59 2.77 22.47 12.98
CA LYS A 59 2.64 23.60 13.90
C LYS A 59 1.46 23.38 14.86
N GLU A 60 0.32 22.92 14.36
CA GLU A 60 -0.85 22.64 15.19
C GLU A 60 -0.59 21.54 16.22
N ALA A 61 0.11 20.47 15.81
CA ALA A 61 0.51 19.39 16.69
C ALA A 61 1.43 19.86 17.83
N GLY A 62 2.28 20.86 17.60
CA GLY A 62 3.09 21.49 18.65
C GLY A 62 2.33 22.51 19.50
N ASP A 63 1.63 23.44 18.86
CA ASP A 63 1.01 24.60 19.53
C ASP A 63 -0.27 24.27 20.27
N LYS A 64 -1.14 23.49 19.63
CA LYS A 64 -2.43 23.09 20.17
C LYS A 64 -2.37 21.70 20.73
N GLY A 65 -1.28 20.95 20.49
CA GLY A 65 -1.21 19.56 20.86
C GLY A 65 -2.26 18.73 20.14
N THR A 66 -2.63 18.91 18.87
CA THR A 66 -3.79 18.19 18.24
C THR A 66 -3.74 16.65 18.27
N ILE A 67 -2.64 16.07 18.76
CA ILE A 67 -2.50 14.72 19.32
C ILE A 67 -3.10 14.55 20.75
N LEU A 68 -3.80 15.57 21.25
CA LEU A 68 -4.19 15.81 22.64
C LEU A 68 -5.15 14.72 23.10
N GLY A 69 -4.70 13.92 24.06
CA GLY A 69 -5.49 12.86 24.68
C GLY A 69 -5.36 11.51 24.01
N ILE A 70 -4.74 11.41 22.83
CA ILE A 70 -4.39 10.13 22.21
C ILE A 70 -2.98 9.77 22.66
N ALA A 71 -2.85 8.71 23.46
CA ALA A 71 -1.57 8.20 23.92
C ALA A 71 -0.85 7.38 22.82
N TYR A 72 -0.63 7.99 21.65
CA TYR A 72 -0.04 7.33 20.47
C TYR A 72 1.41 6.89 20.70
N ASP A 73 2.10 7.54 21.64
CA ASP A 73 3.45 7.27 22.09
C ASP A 73 3.51 6.17 23.17
N LYS A 74 2.36 5.62 23.59
CA LYS A 74 2.24 4.58 24.62
C LYS A 74 1.58 3.31 24.06
N PRO A 75 1.72 2.16 24.75
CA PRO A 75 0.97 0.96 24.40
C PRO A 75 -0.55 1.21 24.41
N PRO A 76 -1.33 0.59 23.50
CA PRO A 76 -0.90 -0.43 22.53
C PRO A 76 -0.28 0.12 21.23
N TYR A 77 -0.32 1.44 21.01
CA TYR A 77 0.09 2.06 19.76
C TYR A 77 1.59 1.99 19.53
N SER A 78 2.40 2.34 20.54
CA SER A 78 3.85 2.31 20.42
C SER A 78 4.43 0.90 20.25
N GLU A 79 3.75 -0.12 20.78
CA GLU A 79 4.13 -1.52 20.58
C GLU A 79 3.72 -2.03 19.20
N ARG A 80 2.48 -1.72 18.77
CA ARG A 80 1.96 -2.17 17.47
C ARG A 80 2.58 -1.39 16.29
N TYR A 81 2.91 -0.12 16.50
CA TYR A 81 3.46 0.79 15.49
C TYR A 81 4.71 1.50 16.05
N PRO A 82 5.88 0.82 16.08
CA PRO A 82 7.09 1.37 16.71
C PRO A 82 7.63 2.66 16.08
N LYS A 83 7.19 3.02 14.86
CA LYS A 83 7.55 4.26 14.17
C LYS A 83 6.65 5.45 14.55
N LEU A 84 5.47 5.19 15.08
CA LEU A 84 4.46 6.21 15.39
C LEU A 84 4.90 7.21 16.47
N PRO A 85 5.62 6.82 17.55
CA PRO A 85 6.05 7.78 18.58
C PRO A 85 6.91 8.93 18.07
N GLY A 86 7.74 8.69 17.04
CA GLY A 86 8.66 9.68 16.45
C GLY A 86 8.12 10.38 15.21
N ILE A 87 6.81 10.35 14.97
CA ILE A 87 6.20 10.79 13.70
C ILE A 87 6.41 12.28 13.40
N LEU A 88 6.57 13.13 14.42
CA LEU A 88 6.78 14.58 14.26
C LEU A 88 8.26 14.94 14.13
N GLU A 89 9.14 14.11 14.66
CA GLU A 89 10.59 14.33 14.74
C GLU A 89 11.33 13.75 13.53
N ASP A 90 10.79 12.69 12.91
CA ASP A 90 11.40 11.99 11.79
C ASP A 90 10.83 12.45 10.45
N GLU A 91 11.31 13.60 9.97
CA GLU A 91 10.96 14.19 8.66
C GLU A 91 9.46 14.07 8.34
N PRO A 92 8.57 14.71 9.13
CA PRO A 92 7.12 14.44 9.14
C PRO A 92 6.42 14.59 7.79
N LYS A 93 7.03 15.27 6.83
CA LYS A 93 6.51 15.52 5.48
C LYS A 93 6.95 14.46 4.46
N ALA A 94 8.00 13.71 4.75
CA ALA A 94 8.61 12.77 3.81
C ALA A 94 7.81 11.44 3.77
N PRO A 95 7.64 10.83 2.58
CA PRO A 95 6.94 9.55 2.41
C PRO A 95 7.81 8.36 2.81
N LYS A 96 8.22 8.30 4.08
CA LYS A 96 9.20 7.35 4.60
C LYS A 96 8.62 5.97 4.90
N GLY A 97 9.48 4.95 4.89
CA GLY A 97 9.16 3.62 5.41
C GLY A 97 8.18 2.83 4.56
N ASN A 98 7.93 3.26 3.32
CA ASN A 98 7.05 2.55 2.40
C ASN A 98 7.77 1.36 1.77
N LEU A 99 7.13 0.19 1.78
CA LEU A 99 7.63 -1.05 1.19
C LEU A 99 6.78 -1.43 -0.01
N ILE A 100 7.42 -1.61 -1.16
CA ILE A 100 6.80 -2.13 -2.39
C ILE A 100 7.54 -3.39 -2.77
N ALA A 101 6.99 -4.56 -2.44
CA ALA A 101 7.72 -5.81 -2.58
C ALA A 101 6.91 -6.99 -3.09
N ARG A 102 7.57 -7.92 -3.80
CA ARG A 102 6.94 -9.17 -4.25
C ARG A 102 5.66 -8.96 -5.03
N ASN A 103 5.55 -7.89 -5.81
CA ASN A 103 4.43 -7.68 -6.70
C ASN A 103 4.75 -8.19 -8.09
N ILE A 104 3.71 -8.52 -8.86
CA ILE A 104 3.81 -8.87 -10.27
C ILE A 104 3.21 -7.73 -11.07
N CYS A 105 3.93 -7.21 -12.05
CA CYS A 105 3.41 -6.28 -13.05
C CYS A 105 3.64 -6.86 -14.44
N TRP A 106 2.54 -7.20 -15.11
CA TRP A 106 2.54 -7.78 -16.44
C TRP A 106 1.68 -6.94 -17.39
N GLY A 107 2.30 -6.44 -18.46
CA GLY A 107 1.68 -5.43 -19.32
C GLY A 107 1.59 -4.05 -18.65
N GLY A 108 1.21 -3.05 -19.44
CA GLY A 108 1.07 -1.66 -18.96
C GLY A 108 2.38 -1.00 -18.50
N THR A 109 2.27 -0.06 -17.57
CA THR A 109 3.40 0.70 -17.00
C THR A 109 3.58 0.32 -15.54
N TRP A 110 4.80 -0.06 -15.13
CA TRP A 110 5.08 -0.45 -13.74
C TRP A 110 4.82 0.68 -12.74
N ASP A 111 5.53 1.79 -12.89
CA ASP A 111 5.47 2.85 -11.89
C ASP A 111 5.51 4.25 -12.48
N HIS A 112 4.90 5.17 -11.73
CA HIS A 112 5.14 6.60 -11.80
C HIS A 112 5.45 7.07 -10.37
N ILE A 113 6.72 6.96 -9.99
CA ILE A 113 7.25 7.45 -8.71
C ILE A 113 7.91 8.80 -8.92
N ASP A 114 7.48 9.80 -8.14
CA ASP A 114 8.12 11.12 -8.08
C ASP A 114 9.58 11.02 -7.59
N ASP A 115 10.48 11.79 -8.21
CA ASP A 115 11.91 11.76 -7.93
C ASP A 115 12.25 12.08 -6.47
N LEU A 116 11.46 12.95 -5.81
CA LEU A 116 11.65 13.27 -4.39
C LEU A 116 11.19 12.13 -3.47
N SER A 117 10.26 11.29 -3.92
CA SER A 117 9.80 10.12 -3.17
C SER A 117 10.76 8.94 -3.28
N ARG A 118 11.39 8.74 -4.44
CA ARG A 118 12.19 7.54 -4.76
C ARG A 118 13.21 7.14 -3.68
N PRO A 119 13.97 8.08 -3.05
CA PRO A 119 14.95 7.72 -2.02
C PRO A 119 14.36 7.16 -0.72
N PHE A 120 13.06 7.36 -0.49
CA PHE A 120 12.36 6.96 0.74
C PHE A 120 11.67 5.60 0.65
N LEU A 121 11.66 4.99 -0.54
CA LEU A 121 10.93 3.75 -0.83
C LEU A 121 11.87 2.55 -0.85
N GLU A 122 11.43 1.44 -0.28
CA GLU A 122 12.06 0.14 -0.49
C GLU A 122 11.31 -0.60 -1.60
N LEU A 123 11.94 -0.73 -2.77
CA LEU A 123 11.45 -1.57 -3.87
C LEU A 123 12.23 -2.88 -3.86
N LYS A 124 11.54 -4.01 -3.69
CA LYS A 124 12.22 -5.29 -3.44
C LYS A 124 11.51 -6.48 -4.07
N ASP A 125 12.25 -7.31 -4.81
CA ASP A 125 11.76 -8.59 -5.32
C ASP A 125 10.44 -8.51 -6.13
N ASN A 126 10.20 -7.41 -6.86
CA ASN A 126 9.04 -7.28 -7.75
C ASN A 126 9.35 -7.90 -9.12
N LEU A 127 8.43 -8.73 -9.63
CA LEU A 127 8.50 -9.26 -10.99
C LEU A 127 7.85 -8.25 -11.94
N VAL A 128 8.66 -7.57 -12.76
CA VAL A 128 8.19 -6.48 -13.62
C VAL A 128 8.62 -6.77 -15.05
N ASN A 129 7.68 -6.73 -15.99
CA ASN A 129 7.93 -6.97 -17.42
C ASN A 129 8.60 -8.32 -17.74
N GLU A 130 8.38 -9.32 -16.88
CA GLU A 130 8.76 -10.72 -17.10
C GLU A 130 7.49 -11.57 -16.99
N ASP A 131 7.36 -12.58 -17.87
CA ASP A 131 6.16 -13.41 -17.96
C ASP A 131 5.93 -14.15 -16.62
N PRO A 132 4.80 -13.89 -15.94
CA PRO A 132 4.51 -14.52 -14.66
C PRO A 132 4.00 -15.95 -14.79
N HIS A 133 3.75 -16.45 -16.00
CA HIS A 133 3.12 -17.76 -16.28
C HIS A 133 1.71 -17.82 -15.68
N PHE A 134 0.80 -16.98 -16.17
CA PHE A 134 -0.62 -17.08 -15.81
C PHE A 134 -1.25 -18.35 -16.39
N VAL A 135 -2.19 -18.95 -15.65
CA VAL A 135 -2.94 -20.14 -16.09
C VAL A 135 -3.73 -19.88 -17.37
N ASP A 136 -4.50 -18.77 -17.42
CA ASP A 136 -5.27 -18.38 -18.61
C ASP A 136 -5.62 -16.88 -18.56
N ALA A 137 -4.65 -16.02 -18.91
CA ALA A 137 -4.82 -14.57 -18.86
C ALA A 137 -5.92 -14.05 -19.81
N ASP A 138 -6.13 -14.70 -20.96
CA ASP A 138 -7.17 -14.33 -21.94
C ASP A 138 -8.59 -14.49 -21.36
N ARG A 139 -8.76 -15.42 -20.41
CA ARG A 139 -10.00 -15.64 -19.68
C ARG A 139 -10.02 -15.00 -18.29
N LEU A 140 -9.08 -14.09 -18.02
CA LEU A 140 -8.90 -13.37 -16.74
C LEU A 140 -8.58 -14.30 -15.56
N ASP A 141 -7.97 -15.46 -15.85
CA ASP A 141 -7.45 -16.36 -14.83
C ASP A 141 -5.99 -16.03 -14.54
N PHE A 142 -5.80 -15.10 -13.61
CA PHE A 142 -4.49 -14.60 -13.18
C PHE A 142 -3.86 -15.45 -12.07
N ARG A 143 -4.31 -16.70 -11.89
CA ARG A 143 -3.56 -17.69 -11.09
C ARG A 143 -2.24 -17.98 -11.78
N LEU A 144 -1.23 -18.33 -10.99
CA LEU A 144 0.10 -18.64 -11.49
C LEU A 144 0.27 -20.15 -11.66
N GLU A 145 0.91 -20.55 -12.75
CA GLU A 145 1.40 -21.91 -12.94
C GLU A 145 2.51 -22.23 -11.94
N ALA A 146 2.69 -23.52 -11.63
CA ALA A 146 3.59 -23.98 -10.57
C ALA A 146 5.07 -23.61 -10.79
N ASP A 147 5.46 -23.32 -12.03
CA ASP A 147 6.83 -22.97 -12.43
C ASP A 147 7.07 -21.45 -12.54
N SER A 148 6.08 -20.62 -12.15
CA SER A 148 6.16 -19.16 -12.20
C SER A 148 7.45 -18.62 -11.55
N PRO A 149 8.18 -17.69 -12.21
CA PRO A 149 9.37 -17.07 -11.64
C PRO A 149 9.07 -16.27 -10.36
N ALA A 150 7.83 -15.79 -10.19
CA ALA A 150 7.40 -15.02 -9.02
C ALA A 150 7.60 -15.79 -7.71
N PHE A 151 7.46 -17.12 -7.72
CA PHE A 151 7.66 -17.93 -6.51
C PHE A 151 9.10 -17.89 -6.00
N LYS A 152 10.09 -17.73 -6.89
CA LYS A 152 11.51 -17.58 -6.50
C LYS A 152 11.77 -16.24 -5.79
N LEU A 153 10.96 -15.23 -6.10
CA LEU A 153 10.97 -13.92 -5.45
C LEU A 153 10.20 -13.91 -4.12
N GLY A 154 9.58 -15.03 -3.75
CA GLY A 154 8.81 -15.17 -2.51
C GLY A 154 7.34 -14.76 -2.64
N PHE A 155 6.81 -14.61 -3.86
CA PHE A 155 5.38 -14.41 -4.08
C PHE A 155 4.59 -15.59 -3.50
N LYS A 156 3.45 -15.30 -2.88
CA LYS A 156 2.52 -16.28 -2.32
C LYS A 156 1.26 -16.31 -3.16
N PRO A 157 0.76 -17.51 -3.56
CA PRO A 157 -0.46 -17.62 -4.35
C PRO A 157 -1.63 -16.83 -3.72
N ILE A 158 -2.32 -16.04 -4.54
CA ILE A 158 -3.52 -15.31 -4.13
C ILE A 158 -4.68 -16.31 -3.98
N PRO A 159 -5.43 -16.30 -2.88
CA PRO A 159 -6.56 -17.20 -2.69
C PRO A 159 -7.79 -16.69 -3.46
N PHE A 160 -7.81 -16.85 -4.79
CA PHE A 160 -8.90 -16.40 -5.66
C PHE A 160 -10.28 -16.88 -5.22
N SER A 161 -10.38 -18.07 -4.61
CA SER A 161 -11.64 -18.59 -4.07
C SER A 161 -12.22 -17.78 -2.91
N LYS A 162 -11.45 -16.88 -2.32
CA LYS A 162 -11.87 -15.95 -1.26
C LYS A 162 -12.13 -14.52 -1.77
N ILE A 163 -11.95 -14.27 -3.07
CA ILE A 163 -12.21 -12.97 -3.69
C ILE A 163 -13.66 -12.96 -4.20
N GLY A 164 -14.42 -11.94 -3.82
CA GLY A 164 -15.81 -11.77 -4.23
C GLY A 164 -16.72 -11.42 -3.06
N LEU A 165 -18.04 -11.49 -3.29
CA LEU A 165 -19.03 -11.26 -2.25
C LEU A 165 -18.94 -12.38 -1.20
N CYS A 166 -18.57 -12.02 0.01
CA CYS A 166 -18.74 -12.89 1.17
C CYS A 166 -20.23 -12.89 1.56
N GLU A 167 -20.83 -14.06 1.68
CA GLU A 167 -22.15 -14.18 2.32
C GLU A 167 -22.01 -13.71 3.78
N THR A 168 -22.54 -12.53 4.09
CA THR A 168 -22.72 -12.13 5.48
C THR A 168 -23.82 -12.99 6.07
N ALA A 169 -23.51 -13.82 7.05
CA ALA A 169 -24.54 -14.41 7.90
C ALA A 169 -25.35 -13.25 8.51
N ASP A 170 -26.66 -13.22 8.26
CA ASP A 170 -27.60 -12.25 8.81
C ASP A 170 -27.42 -12.17 10.33
N VAL A 171 -26.78 -11.09 10.80
CA VAL A 171 -26.77 -10.75 12.23
C VAL A 171 -28.00 -9.89 12.52
N SER A 172 -29.19 -10.39 12.18
CA SER A 172 -30.43 -9.82 12.69
C SER A 172 -30.59 -10.27 14.15
N SER A 173 -29.90 -9.59 15.07
CA SER A 173 -30.25 -9.67 16.47
C SER A 173 -31.67 -9.13 16.62
N LYS A 174 -32.60 -10.03 16.98
CA LYS A 174 -33.91 -9.64 17.51
C LYS A 174 -33.65 -8.85 18.79
N GLY A 175 -33.70 -7.53 18.68
CA GLY A 175 -33.86 -6.66 19.84
C GLY A 175 -35.24 -6.93 20.43
N THR A 176 -35.28 -7.62 21.57
CA THR A 176 -36.47 -7.67 22.41
C THR A 176 -36.68 -6.27 22.98
N GLN A 177 -37.87 -5.71 22.75
CA GLN A 177 -38.35 -4.47 23.39
C GLN A 177 -38.56 -4.67 24.89
#